data_AF-A0A4V1BDW2-F1
#
_entry.id   AF-A0A4V1BDW2-F1
#
_cell.length_a   1.000
_cell.length_b   1.000
_cell.length_c   1.000
_cell.angle_alpha   90.00
_cell.angle_beta   90.00
_cell.angle_gamma   90.00
#
_symmetry.space_group_name_H-M   'P 1'
#
loop_
_entity.id
_entity.type
_entity.pdbx_description
1 polymer ?
#
loop_
_entity_poly.entity_id
_entity_poly.type
_entity_poly.pdbx_seq_one_letter_code
_entity_poly.pdbx_strand_id
1 'polypeptide(L)'
;MIVMLTSRWSERTARTVLWSSWIVAALLMLDVAPGAWYVLVVAVSALLLCLVPHALPEVSRTGSRADLLAIAIMYVGVVGLMRLAFVGFTTDHVAGLFLSFAAALLLGVVGPIYFTVWRRRADLSDLGLRLGDWRTTGLLALVFAGVQFALTLWGYDLPAPVDWVPLLVMALVVGVFETIFFRGFIQNRLEAAYGPVGGIGVASVLYGLYHVGYGMGGSELLFLTGLGIVYAVAFAQTRSALVLWPLLTPLGSFFNAVDSGDIDLPWASIAGFVDVLAVMVLTGWLARRHVRKTHATEVPVQQALSHP
;
A
#
# COMPACT_ATOMS: atom_id res chain seq x y z
N MET A 1 31.54 7.79 25.87
CA MET A 1 30.49 7.81 26.92
C MET A 1 29.09 8.04 26.34
N ILE A 2 28.77 7.43 25.17
CA ILE A 2 27.43 7.42 24.54
C ILE A 2 26.93 5.96 24.33
N VAL A 3 27.75 4.97 24.71
CA VAL A 3 27.48 3.54 24.49
C VAL A 3 26.76 2.86 25.67
N MET A 4 26.55 3.55 26.79
CA MET A 4 26.06 2.91 28.03
C MET A 4 24.55 3.06 28.29
N LEU A 5 23.77 3.67 27.40
CA LEU A 5 22.32 3.91 27.61
C LEU A 5 21.38 3.06 26.74
N THR A 6 21.89 2.16 25.89
CA THR A 6 21.04 1.36 24.97
C THR A 6 20.73 -0.06 25.44
N SER A 7 21.13 -0.47 26.65
CA SER A 7 21.10 -1.89 27.08
C SER A 7 19.73 -2.48 27.45
N ARG A 8 18.59 -1.88 27.08
CA ARG A 8 17.26 -2.40 27.43
C ARG A 8 16.29 -2.61 26.27
N TRP A 9 16.68 -2.30 25.05
CA TRP A 9 15.78 -2.40 23.89
C TRP A 9 16.00 -3.72 23.17
N SER A 10 14.91 -4.44 22.87
CA SER A 10 15.00 -5.56 21.94
C SER A 10 15.42 -5.04 20.56
N GLU A 11 16.13 -5.85 19.77
CA GLU A 11 16.50 -5.49 18.39
C GLU A 11 15.30 -5.06 17.56
N ARG A 12 14.14 -5.71 17.77
CA ARG A 12 12.88 -5.34 17.12
C ARG A 12 12.44 -3.93 17.50
N THR A 13 12.49 -3.58 18.78
CA THR A 13 12.08 -2.24 19.26
C THR A 13 13.01 -1.16 18.73
N ALA A 14 14.34 -1.41 18.76
CA ALA A 14 15.32 -0.49 18.21
C ALA A 14 15.10 -0.23 16.72
N ARG A 15 14.87 -1.30 15.93
CA ARG A 15 14.55 -1.21 14.51
C ARG A 15 13.26 -0.43 14.25
N THR A 16 12.20 -0.69 15.04
CA THR A 16 10.93 0.03 14.90
C THR A 16 11.10 1.51 15.15
N VAL A 17 11.83 1.91 16.19
CA VAL A 17 12.08 3.34 16.45
C VAL A 17 12.92 3.96 15.34
N LEU A 18 14.01 3.30 14.92
CA LEU A 18 14.87 3.81 13.84
C LEU A 18 14.07 4.13 12.57
N TRP A 19 13.30 3.16 12.07
CA TRP A 19 12.53 3.34 10.84
C TRP A 19 11.32 4.24 11.01
N SER A 20 10.69 4.27 12.19
CA SER A 20 9.58 5.19 12.46
C SER A 20 10.06 6.64 12.51
N SER A 21 11.21 6.90 13.15
CA SER A 21 11.85 8.22 13.14
C SER A 21 12.24 8.63 11.71
N TRP A 22 12.77 7.70 10.92
CA TRP A 22 13.08 7.97 9.51
C TRP A 22 11.83 8.27 8.67
N ILE A 23 10.72 7.53 8.85
CA ILE A 23 9.45 7.81 8.17
C ILE A 23 8.94 9.20 8.52
N VAL A 24 8.94 9.56 9.81
CA VAL A 24 8.52 10.90 10.24
C VAL A 24 9.39 11.97 9.60
N ALA A 25 10.71 11.81 9.61
CA ALA A 25 11.62 12.75 8.95
C ALA A 25 11.36 12.82 7.44
N ALA A 26 11.13 11.69 6.77
CA ALA A 26 10.84 11.64 5.34
C ALA A 26 9.50 12.30 4.98
N LEU A 27 8.47 12.18 5.83
CA LEU A 27 7.21 12.90 5.66
C LEU A 27 7.40 14.41 5.84
N LEU A 28 8.14 14.84 6.87
CA LEU A 28 8.47 16.26 7.09
C LEU A 28 9.28 16.88 5.94
N MET A 29 9.96 16.08 5.13
CA MET A 29 10.68 16.56 3.93
C MET A 29 9.75 16.86 2.75
N LEU A 30 8.46 16.51 2.79
CA LEU A 30 7.50 16.83 1.72
C LEU A 30 7.43 18.33 1.45
N ASP A 31 7.50 19.17 2.48
CA ASP A 31 7.46 20.63 2.36
C ASP A 31 8.77 21.25 1.88
N VAL A 32 9.88 20.49 1.91
CA VAL A 32 11.24 21.02 1.75
C VAL A 32 11.92 20.53 0.47
N ALA A 33 11.63 19.30 0.04
CA ALA A 33 12.29 18.68 -1.10
C ALA A 33 11.30 18.46 -2.26
N PRO A 34 11.31 19.30 -3.30
CA PRO A 34 10.35 19.18 -4.40
C PRO A 34 10.72 18.07 -5.39
N GLY A 35 9.70 17.43 -5.95
CA GLY A 35 9.79 16.59 -7.15
C GLY A 35 10.83 15.48 -7.06
N ALA A 36 11.77 15.46 -8.02
CA ALA A 36 12.83 14.47 -8.11
C ALA A 36 13.83 14.51 -6.94
N TRP A 37 13.94 15.64 -6.25
CA TRP A 37 14.84 15.74 -5.10
C TRP A 37 14.34 14.93 -3.91
N TYR A 38 13.00 14.84 -3.76
CA TYR A 38 12.38 14.04 -2.71
C TYR A 38 12.82 12.57 -2.78
N VAL A 39 12.69 11.93 -3.95
CA VAL A 39 13.08 10.52 -4.11
C VAL A 39 14.56 10.30 -3.89
N LEU A 40 15.42 11.24 -4.32
CA LEU A 40 16.85 11.13 -4.08
C LEU A 40 17.18 11.15 -2.58
N VAL A 41 16.66 12.14 -1.85
CA VAL A 41 16.89 12.28 -0.39
C VAL A 41 16.35 11.07 0.37
N VAL A 42 15.13 10.64 0.06
CA VAL A 42 14.48 9.48 0.70
C VAL A 42 15.25 8.20 0.40
N ALA A 43 15.61 7.94 -0.87
CA ALA A 43 16.32 6.74 -1.26
C ALA A 43 17.73 6.68 -0.64
N VAL A 44 18.51 7.77 -0.73
CA VAL A 44 19.87 7.82 -0.18
C VAL A 44 19.84 7.65 1.34
N SER A 45 18.97 8.37 2.04
CA SER A 45 18.88 8.25 3.51
C SER A 45 18.43 6.86 3.96
N ALA A 46 17.48 6.23 3.28
CA ALA A 46 17.08 4.85 3.56
C ALA A 46 18.24 3.86 3.35
N LEU A 47 18.99 4.00 2.24
CA LEU A 47 20.14 3.14 1.95
C LEU A 47 21.27 3.31 2.99
N LEU A 48 21.51 4.53 3.45
CA LEU A 48 22.48 4.79 4.53
C LEU A 48 22.03 4.12 5.84
N LEU A 49 20.74 4.15 6.17
CA LEU A 49 20.22 3.45 7.35
C LEU A 49 20.34 1.93 7.26
N CYS A 50 20.29 1.36 6.05
CA CYS A 50 20.56 -0.07 5.86
C CYS A 50 21.99 -0.49 6.24
N LEU A 51 22.94 0.45 6.37
CA LEU A 51 24.30 0.18 6.84
C LEU A 51 24.36 0.02 8.38
N VAL A 52 23.29 0.40 9.10
CA VAL A 52 23.21 0.21 10.55
C VAL A 52 22.98 -1.28 10.86
N PRO A 53 23.82 -1.91 11.73
CA PRO A 53 23.64 -3.30 12.11
C PRO A 53 22.22 -3.59 12.62
N HIS A 54 21.63 -4.71 12.19
CA HIS A 54 20.27 -5.15 12.56
C HIS A 54 19.11 -4.23 12.13
N ALA A 55 19.38 -3.21 11.30
CA ALA A 55 18.33 -2.34 10.77
C ALA A 55 17.37 -3.07 9.83
N LEU A 56 17.84 -4.12 9.15
CA LEU A 56 17.03 -4.92 8.24
C LEU A 56 16.52 -6.19 8.95
N PRO A 57 15.25 -6.58 8.75
CA PRO A 57 14.79 -7.89 9.18
C PRO A 57 15.38 -8.98 8.28
N GLU A 58 15.62 -10.16 8.86
CA GLU A 58 15.90 -11.35 8.06
C GLU A 58 14.64 -11.75 7.30
N VAL A 59 14.78 -11.91 5.98
CA VAL A 59 13.71 -12.38 5.11
C VAL A 59 14.21 -13.61 4.37
N SER A 60 13.47 -14.71 4.52
CA SER A 60 13.73 -15.93 3.76
C SER A 60 13.47 -15.68 2.28
N ARG A 61 14.45 -16.00 1.43
CA ARG A 61 14.32 -15.86 -0.02
C ARG A 61 13.60 -17.07 -0.58
N THR A 62 12.29 -16.94 -0.81
CA THR A 62 11.41 -18.00 -1.33
C THR A 62 10.65 -17.58 -2.59
N GLY A 63 11.07 -16.50 -3.25
CA GLY A 63 10.41 -15.99 -4.45
C GLY A 63 10.33 -17.01 -5.58
N SER A 64 9.15 -17.11 -6.22
CA SER A 64 8.94 -18.00 -7.37
C SER A 64 8.77 -17.21 -8.68
N ARG A 65 9.14 -17.81 -9.82
CA ARG A 65 8.89 -17.20 -11.14
C ARG A 65 7.40 -16.95 -11.42
N ALA A 66 6.54 -17.82 -10.87
CA ALA A 66 5.09 -17.66 -10.98
C ALA A 66 4.61 -16.36 -10.30
N ASP A 67 5.28 -15.92 -9.24
CA ASP A 67 4.95 -14.67 -8.56
C ASP A 67 5.30 -13.45 -9.36
N LEU A 68 6.49 -13.46 -9.94
CA LEU A 68 6.96 -12.37 -10.79
C LEU A 68 6.08 -12.26 -12.05
N LEU A 69 5.67 -13.39 -12.62
CA LEU A 69 4.74 -13.41 -13.74
C LEU A 69 3.35 -12.89 -13.35
N ALA A 70 2.83 -13.30 -12.19
CA ALA A 70 1.54 -12.82 -11.68
C ALA A 70 1.57 -11.30 -11.42
N ILE A 71 2.65 -10.79 -10.82
CA ILE A 71 2.89 -9.35 -10.68
C ILE A 71 2.87 -8.67 -12.04
N ALA A 72 3.66 -9.15 -13.01
CA ALA A 72 3.77 -8.53 -14.32
C ALA A 72 2.42 -8.46 -15.04
N ILE A 73 1.67 -9.57 -15.09
CA ILE A 73 0.37 -9.64 -15.76
C ILE A 73 -0.63 -8.69 -15.10
N MET A 74 -0.77 -8.75 -13.77
CA MET A 74 -1.74 -7.90 -13.06
C MET A 74 -1.34 -6.42 -13.16
N TYR A 75 -0.04 -6.12 -13.06
CA TYR A 75 0.46 -4.75 -13.16
C TYR A 75 0.18 -4.15 -14.53
N VAL A 76 0.50 -4.86 -15.62
CA VAL A 76 0.19 -4.40 -16.98
C VAL A 76 -1.31 -4.25 -17.17
N GLY A 77 -2.13 -5.18 -16.66
CA GLY A 77 -3.59 -5.08 -16.73
C GLY A 77 -4.12 -3.85 -15.99
N VAL A 78 -3.66 -3.60 -14.76
CA VAL A 78 -4.04 -2.42 -13.96
C VAL A 78 -3.62 -1.13 -14.67
N VAL A 79 -2.36 -1.01 -15.09
CA VAL A 79 -1.86 0.20 -15.77
C VAL A 79 -2.60 0.43 -17.09
N GLY A 80 -2.85 -0.63 -17.87
CA GLY A 80 -3.60 -0.55 -19.11
C GLY A 80 -5.04 -0.07 -18.90
N LEU A 81 -5.74 -0.59 -17.89
CA LEU A 81 -7.10 -0.17 -17.54
C LEU A 81 -7.14 1.26 -17.00
N MET A 82 -6.16 1.67 -16.18
CA MET A 82 -6.01 3.07 -15.75
C MET A 82 -5.80 3.99 -16.95
N ARG A 83 -4.91 3.60 -17.88
CA ARG A 83 -4.63 4.38 -19.10
C ARG A 83 -5.86 4.51 -19.98
N LEU A 84 -6.62 3.42 -20.13
CA LEU A 84 -7.88 3.44 -20.86
C LEU A 84 -8.90 4.38 -20.20
N ALA A 85 -8.98 4.38 -18.86
CA ALA A 85 -9.90 5.25 -18.13
C ALA A 85 -9.55 6.74 -18.30
N PHE A 86 -8.31 7.12 -17.97
CA PHE A 86 -7.93 8.53 -17.80
C PHE A 86 -7.40 9.19 -19.07
N VAL A 87 -6.95 8.42 -20.07
CA VAL A 87 -6.47 8.96 -21.35
C VAL A 87 -7.27 8.48 -22.54
N GLY A 88 -7.79 7.26 -22.51
CA GLY A 88 -8.62 6.73 -23.60
C GLY A 88 -10.03 7.34 -23.60
N PHE A 89 -10.77 7.12 -22.53
CA PHE A 89 -12.17 7.54 -22.41
C PHE A 89 -12.34 8.97 -21.91
N THR A 90 -11.55 9.35 -20.90
CA THR A 90 -11.60 10.66 -20.22
C THR A 90 -13.00 10.98 -19.68
N THR A 91 -13.22 12.23 -19.26
CA THR A 91 -14.53 12.75 -18.86
C THR A 91 -15.52 12.83 -20.02
N ASP A 92 -15.05 12.74 -21.28
CA ASP A 92 -15.91 12.72 -22.46
C ASP A 92 -16.76 11.44 -22.54
N HIS A 93 -16.28 10.34 -21.97
CA HIS A 93 -16.96 9.04 -21.95
C HIS A 93 -17.02 8.46 -20.53
N VAL A 94 -17.76 9.15 -19.64
CA VAL A 94 -17.86 8.84 -18.19
C VAL A 94 -18.10 7.35 -17.90
N ALA A 95 -18.98 6.68 -18.64
CA ALA A 95 -19.25 5.25 -18.43
C ALA A 95 -18.01 4.38 -18.72
N GLY A 96 -17.29 4.66 -19.80
CA GLY A 96 -16.06 3.95 -20.16
C GLY A 96 -14.93 4.22 -19.16
N LEU A 97 -14.79 5.47 -18.72
CA LEU A 97 -13.86 5.86 -17.65
C LEU A 97 -14.15 5.08 -16.37
N PHE A 98 -15.40 5.14 -15.90
CA PHE A 98 -15.79 4.52 -14.65
C PHE A 98 -15.61 3.00 -14.68
N LEU A 99 -16.06 2.32 -15.74
CA LEU A 99 -15.93 0.87 -15.87
C LEU A 99 -14.46 0.44 -15.94
N SER A 100 -13.63 1.17 -16.68
CA SER A 100 -12.20 0.86 -16.79
C SER A 100 -11.47 1.10 -15.47
N PHE A 101 -11.78 2.19 -14.77
CA PHE A 101 -11.21 2.51 -13.47
C PHE A 101 -11.63 1.49 -12.40
N ALA A 102 -12.92 1.18 -12.31
CA ALA A 102 -13.46 0.16 -11.43
C ALA A 102 -12.82 -1.21 -11.71
N ALA A 103 -12.68 -1.60 -12.97
CA ALA A 103 -12.02 -2.84 -13.37
C ALA A 103 -10.55 -2.87 -12.93
N ALA A 104 -9.82 -1.75 -13.03
CA ALA A 104 -8.43 -1.65 -12.58
C ALA A 104 -8.33 -1.87 -11.06
N LEU A 105 -9.19 -1.20 -10.28
CA LEU A 105 -9.24 -1.34 -8.82
C LEU A 105 -9.59 -2.79 -8.41
N LEU A 106 -10.59 -3.39 -9.06
CA LEU A 106 -10.99 -4.76 -8.81
C LEU A 106 -9.89 -5.75 -9.21
N LEU A 107 -9.25 -5.60 -10.36
CA LEU A 107 -8.13 -6.44 -10.78
C LEU A 107 -6.99 -6.37 -9.75
N GLY A 108 -6.69 -5.19 -9.24
CA GLY A 108 -5.65 -4.96 -8.25
C GLY A 108 -5.96 -5.47 -6.83
N VAL A 109 -7.20 -5.81 -6.52
CA VAL A 109 -7.56 -6.38 -5.19
C VAL A 109 -8.00 -7.84 -5.31
N VAL A 110 -8.97 -8.11 -6.18
CA VAL A 110 -9.50 -9.45 -6.43
C VAL A 110 -8.42 -10.35 -7.01
N GLY A 111 -7.59 -9.84 -7.93
CA GLY A 111 -6.47 -10.60 -8.52
C GLY A 111 -5.49 -11.12 -7.46
N PRO A 112 -4.88 -10.26 -6.63
CA PRO A 112 -4.02 -10.69 -5.53
C PRO A 112 -4.66 -11.64 -4.53
N ILE A 113 -5.91 -11.39 -4.15
CA ILE A 113 -6.66 -12.25 -3.21
C ILE A 113 -6.87 -13.63 -3.85
N TYR A 114 -7.32 -13.67 -5.10
CA TYR A 114 -7.49 -14.90 -5.88
C TYR A 114 -6.19 -15.71 -5.97
N PHE A 115 -5.11 -15.06 -6.42
CA PHE A 115 -3.82 -15.70 -6.59
C PHE A 115 -3.24 -16.22 -5.27
N THR A 116 -3.38 -15.46 -4.19
CA THR A 116 -2.82 -15.84 -2.89
C THR A 116 -3.60 -17.00 -2.28
N VAL A 117 -4.93 -16.91 -2.23
CA VAL A 117 -5.74 -17.88 -1.48
C VAL A 117 -6.04 -19.13 -2.30
N TRP A 118 -6.43 -19.00 -3.57
CA TRP A 118 -6.85 -20.17 -4.36
C TRP A 118 -5.72 -20.77 -5.18
N ARG A 119 -4.82 -19.94 -5.75
CA ARG A 119 -3.71 -20.45 -6.56
C ARG A 119 -2.52 -20.88 -5.71
N ARG A 120 -2.14 -20.09 -4.71
CA ARG A 120 -1.01 -20.38 -3.80
C ARG A 120 -1.40 -21.12 -2.54
N ARG A 121 -2.69 -21.23 -2.23
CA ARG A 121 -3.21 -21.87 -1.01
C ARG A 121 -2.60 -21.27 0.27
N ALA A 122 -2.40 -19.95 0.25
CA ALA A 122 -1.85 -19.19 1.37
C ALA A 122 -2.94 -18.38 2.09
N ASP A 123 -2.63 -17.87 3.27
CA ASP A 123 -3.55 -17.06 4.07
C ASP A 123 -3.54 -15.59 3.62
N LEU A 124 -4.63 -14.86 3.91
CA LEU A 124 -4.73 -13.43 3.59
C LEU A 124 -3.72 -12.55 4.36
N SER A 125 -3.13 -13.06 5.44
CA SER A 125 -2.02 -12.42 6.13
C SER A 125 -0.78 -12.22 5.25
N ASP A 126 -0.60 -13.01 4.18
CA ASP A 126 0.43 -12.79 3.17
C ASP A 126 0.20 -11.52 2.34
N LEU A 127 -1.03 -10.99 2.33
CA LEU A 127 -1.39 -9.70 1.74
C LEU A 127 -1.39 -8.57 2.77
N GLY A 128 -0.93 -8.83 4.00
CA GLY A 128 -0.98 -7.86 5.10
C GLY A 128 -2.40 -7.64 5.66
N LEU A 129 -3.38 -8.49 5.31
CA LEU A 129 -4.75 -8.40 5.82
C LEU A 129 -4.89 -9.13 7.17
N ARG A 130 -4.08 -8.69 8.14
CA ARG A 130 -3.99 -9.25 9.49
C ARG A 130 -4.02 -8.15 10.56
N LEU A 131 -4.62 -8.48 11.70
CA LEU A 131 -4.67 -7.59 12.86
C LEU A 131 -3.33 -7.57 13.63
N GLY A 132 -2.65 -8.71 13.75
CA GLY A 132 -1.33 -8.81 14.37
C GLY A 132 -1.22 -8.07 15.71
N ASP A 133 -0.10 -7.39 15.94
CA ASP A 133 0.06 -6.43 17.03
C ASP A 133 -0.64 -5.10 16.67
N TRP A 134 -1.97 -5.12 16.76
CA TRP A 134 -2.83 -4.02 16.35
C TRP A 134 -2.58 -2.74 17.15
N ARG A 135 -2.07 -2.85 18.39
CA ARG A 135 -1.78 -1.69 19.25
C ARG A 135 -0.59 -0.92 18.71
N THR A 136 0.55 -1.60 18.50
CA THR A 136 1.74 -0.98 17.91
C THR A 136 1.44 -0.49 16.49
N THR A 137 0.73 -1.29 15.70
CA THR A 137 0.35 -0.92 14.33
C THR A 137 -0.54 0.32 14.28
N GLY A 138 -1.57 0.37 15.13
CA GLY A 138 -2.47 1.51 15.24
C GLY A 138 -1.77 2.77 15.75
N LEU A 139 -0.86 2.64 16.72
CA LEU A 139 -0.05 3.77 17.20
C LEU A 139 0.82 4.34 16.07
N LEU A 140 1.52 3.49 15.32
CA LEU A 140 2.33 3.93 14.18
C LEU A 140 1.46 4.59 13.09
N ALA A 141 0.30 4.01 12.78
CA ALA A 141 -0.65 4.59 11.83
C ALA A 141 -1.07 6.01 12.25
N LEU A 142 -1.41 6.20 13.54
CA LEU A 142 -1.79 7.50 14.09
C LEU A 142 -0.64 8.50 14.06
N VAL A 143 0.59 8.07 14.38
CA VAL A 143 1.76 8.95 14.33
C VAL A 143 2.03 9.41 12.90
N PHE A 144 2.08 8.49 11.93
CA PHE A 144 2.37 8.84 10.55
C PHE A 144 1.26 9.68 9.92
N ALA A 145 -0.01 9.30 10.14
CA ALA A 145 -1.15 10.08 9.68
C ALA A 145 -1.25 11.44 10.37
N GLY A 146 -0.88 11.54 11.66
CA GLY A 146 -0.85 12.80 12.40
C GLY A 146 0.19 13.77 11.84
N VAL A 147 1.38 13.27 11.49
CA VAL A 147 2.40 14.08 10.80
C VAL A 147 1.88 14.54 9.44
N GLN A 148 1.32 13.64 8.64
CA GLN A 148 0.80 14.02 7.33
C GLN A 148 -0.38 14.99 7.44
N PHE A 149 -1.27 14.83 8.42
CA PHE A 149 -2.36 15.76 8.71
C PHE A 149 -1.82 17.16 9.05
N ALA A 150 -0.79 17.23 9.90
CA ALA A 150 -0.16 18.49 10.28
C ALA A 150 0.46 19.25 9.09
N LEU A 151 0.97 18.53 8.09
CA LEU A 151 1.56 19.11 6.87
C LEU A 151 0.50 19.50 5.82
N THR A 152 -0.71 18.93 5.89
CA THR A 152 -1.71 19.02 4.83
C THR A 152 -2.97 19.76 5.28
N LEU A 153 -3.79 19.10 6.11
CA LEU A 153 -5.11 19.59 6.49
C LEU A 153 -5.12 20.50 7.72
N TRP A 154 -4.02 20.58 8.49
CA TRP A 154 -3.97 21.45 9.67
C TRP A 154 -4.02 22.92 9.25
N GLY A 155 -5.12 23.59 9.60
CA GLY A 155 -5.36 24.98 9.19
C GLY A 155 -5.79 25.13 7.73
N TYR A 156 -6.10 24.03 7.03
CA TYR A 156 -6.65 24.06 5.69
C TYR A 156 -8.15 24.35 5.71
N ASP A 157 -8.59 25.37 4.99
CA ASP A 157 -10.00 25.73 4.87
C ASP A 157 -10.69 24.82 3.84
N LEU A 158 -11.29 23.73 4.33
CA LEU A 158 -12.03 22.80 3.48
C LEU A 158 -13.23 23.52 2.81
N PRO A 159 -13.48 23.23 1.52
CA PRO A 159 -14.64 23.75 0.81
C PRO A 159 -15.95 23.14 1.33
N ALA A 160 -17.07 23.44 0.67
CA ALA A 160 -18.35 22.87 1.07
C ALA A 160 -18.31 21.33 0.98
N PRO A 161 -19.04 20.60 1.83
CA PRO A 161 -19.02 19.13 1.83
C PRO A 161 -19.30 18.47 0.49
N VAL A 162 -20.06 19.12 -0.39
CA VAL A 162 -20.30 18.64 -1.76
C VAL A 162 -19.03 18.51 -2.59
N ASP A 163 -18.03 19.35 -2.32
CA ASP A 163 -16.81 19.44 -3.13
C ASP A 163 -15.73 18.46 -2.65
N TRP A 164 -15.83 17.93 -1.42
CA TRP A 164 -14.77 17.06 -0.87
C TRP A 164 -15.23 15.68 -0.39
N VAL A 165 -16.51 15.48 -0.04
CA VAL A 165 -16.98 14.17 0.46
C VAL A 165 -16.79 13.06 -0.59
N PRO A 166 -17.15 13.25 -1.88
CA PRO A 166 -16.88 12.25 -2.91
C PRO A 166 -15.39 11.94 -3.09
N LEU A 167 -14.52 12.96 -2.99
CA LEU A 167 -13.06 12.81 -3.05
C LEU A 167 -12.52 11.98 -1.88
N LEU A 168 -13.05 12.18 -0.66
CA LEU A 168 -12.68 11.39 0.50
C LEU A 168 -13.08 9.91 0.32
N VAL A 169 -14.28 9.64 -0.20
CA VAL A 169 -14.72 8.26 -0.49
C VAL A 169 -13.81 7.62 -1.54
N MET A 170 -13.51 8.34 -2.64
CA MET A 170 -12.56 7.88 -3.65
C MET A 170 -11.21 7.55 -3.03
N ALA A 171 -10.63 8.47 -2.23
CA ALA A 171 -9.34 8.29 -1.58
C ALA A 171 -9.30 7.05 -0.66
N LEU A 172 -10.39 6.80 0.09
CA LEU A 172 -10.51 5.62 0.93
C LEU A 172 -10.55 4.32 0.11
N VAL A 173 -11.28 4.29 -1.01
CA VAL A 173 -11.40 3.10 -1.87
C VAL A 173 -10.12 2.84 -2.65
N VAL A 174 -9.52 3.87 -3.24
CA VAL A 174 -8.22 3.78 -3.92
C VAL A 174 -7.14 3.34 -2.93
N GLY A 175 -7.16 3.85 -1.69
CA GLY A 175 -6.23 3.45 -0.64
C GLY A 175 -6.29 1.96 -0.28
N VAL A 176 -7.47 1.32 -0.36
CA VAL A 176 -7.60 -0.15 -0.20
C VAL A 176 -6.84 -0.85 -1.32
N PHE A 177 -7.11 -0.46 -2.57
CA PHE A 177 -6.44 -1.00 -3.75
C PHE A 177 -4.93 -0.85 -3.64
N GLU A 178 -4.43 0.34 -3.36
CA GLU A 178 -2.99 0.59 -3.31
C GLU A 178 -2.30 -0.23 -2.22
N THR A 179 -2.93 -0.32 -1.05
CA THR A 179 -2.38 -1.04 0.10
C THR A 179 -2.30 -2.53 -0.18
N ILE A 180 -3.36 -3.13 -0.74
CA ILE A 180 -3.38 -4.56 -1.05
C ILE A 180 -2.45 -4.87 -2.23
N PHE A 181 -2.56 -4.10 -3.32
CA PHE A 181 -1.85 -4.40 -4.56
C PHE A 181 -0.34 -4.14 -4.44
N PHE A 182 0.06 -2.94 -4.00
CA PHE A 182 1.48 -2.60 -3.97
C PHE A 182 2.20 -3.14 -2.75
N ARG A 183 1.58 -3.08 -1.57
CA ARG A 183 2.24 -3.43 -0.31
C ARG A 183 2.02 -4.90 0.04
N GLY A 184 0.76 -5.31 0.07
CA GLY A 184 0.39 -6.69 0.35
C GLY A 184 0.88 -7.69 -0.70
N PHE A 185 0.71 -7.38 -1.99
CA PHE A 185 0.97 -8.33 -3.07
C PHE A 185 2.35 -8.17 -3.70
N ILE A 186 2.62 -7.02 -4.34
CA ILE A 186 3.84 -6.77 -5.10
C ILE A 186 5.06 -6.75 -4.17
N GLN A 187 5.07 -5.88 -3.16
CA GLN A 187 6.21 -5.70 -2.27
C GLN A 187 6.59 -7.00 -1.54
N ASN A 188 5.65 -7.68 -0.88
CA ASN A 188 5.97 -8.93 -0.17
C ASN A 188 6.61 -10.00 -1.08
N ARG A 189 6.16 -10.12 -2.33
CA ARG A 189 6.70 -11.08 -3.31
C ARG A 189 8.06 -10.66 -3.84
N LEU A 190 8.26 -9.38 -4.11
CA LEU A 190 9.57 -8.86 -4.53
C LEU A 190 10.59 -8.95 -3.41
N GLU A 191 10.19 -8.72 -2.15
CA GLU A 191 11.05 -8.93 -1.00
C GLU A 191 11.42 -10.40 -0.80
N ALA A 192 10.49 -11.33 -1.02
CA ALA A 192 10.79 -12.76 -1.01
C ALA A 192 11.72 -13.18 -2.17
N ALA A 193 11.70 -12.50 -3.31
CA ALA A 193 12.57 -12.79 -4.45
C ALA A 193 13.97 -12.15 -4.33
N TYR A 194 14.03 -10.89 -3.89
CA TYR A 194 15.23 -10.04 -3.98
C TYR A 194 15.78 -9.59 -2.62
N GLY A 195 15.09 -9.93 -1.52
CA GLY A 195 15.38 -9.43 -0.17
C GLY A 195 14.74 -8.07 0.12
N PRO A 196 14.80 -7.57 1.37
CA PRO A 196 14.06 -6.39 1.81
C PRO A 196 14.37 -5.13 0.99
N VAL A 197 15.65 -4.82 0.80
CA VAL A 197 16.10 -3.60 0.11
C VAL A 197 15.69 -3.61 -1.36
N GLY A 198 16.02 -4.68 -2.07
CA GLY A 198 15.67 -4.81 -3.49
C GLY A 198 14.15 -4.89 -3.71
N GLY A 199 13.44 -5.59 -2.84
CA GLY A 199 11.99 -5.72 -2.92
C GLY A 199 11.25 -4.40 -2.68
N ILE A 200 11.63 -3.65 -1.65
CA ILE A 200 11.11 -2.31 -1.38
C ILE A 200 11.42 -1.38 -2.56
N GLY A 201 12.69 -1.32 -3.00
CA GLY A 201 13.10 -0.43 -4.08
C GLY A 201 12.30 -0.66 -5.37
N VAL A 202 12.19 -1.92 -5.82
CA VAL A 202 11.44 -2.25 -7.04
C VAL A 202 9.94 -2.01 -6.85
N ALA A 203 9.35 -2.35 -5.69
CA ALA A 203 7.93 -2.10 -5.43
C ALA A 203 7.60 -0.60 -5.42
N SER A 204 8.49 0.25 -4.91
CA SER A 204 8.34 1.70 -4.89
C SER A 204 8.45 2.30 -6.30
N VAL A 205 9.35 1.79 -7.14
CA VAL A 205 9.42 2.19 -8.56
C VAL A 205 8.15 1.80 -9.31
N LEU A 206 7.65 0.57 -9.12
CA LEU A 206 6.39 0.14 -9.73
C LEU A 206 5.21 0.99 -9.22
N TYR A 207 5.22 1.41 -7.96
CA TYR A 207 4.24 2.32 -7.38
C TYR A 207 4.30 3.73 -8.00
N GLY A 208 5.48 4.28 -8.29
CA GLY A 208 5.56 5.51 -9.05
C GLY A 208 5.05 5.32 -10.49
N LEU A 209 5.59 4.33 -11.19
CA LEU A 209 5.34 4.12 -12.63
C LEU A 209 3.89 3.77 -12.98
N TYR A 210 3.10 3.18 -12.07
CA TYR A 210 1.72 2.83 -12.42
C TYR A 210 0.88 4.08 -12.73
N HIS A 211 1.32 5.24 -12.23
CA HIS A 211 0.68 6.51 -12.45
C HIS A 211 0.83 7.08 -13.86
N VAL A 212 1.69 6.49 -14.71
CA VAL A 212 1.63 6.71 -16.16
C VAL A 212 0.22 6.38 -16.71
N GLY A 213 -0.49 5.45 -16.05
CA GLY A 213 -1.89 5.17 -16.30
C GLY A 213 -2.81 6.38 -16.13
N TYR A 214 -2.55 7.28 -15.17
CA TYR A 214 -3.30 8.54 -15.02
C TYR A 214 -2.84 9.64 -15.99
N GLY A 215 -1.75 9.41 -16.74
CA GLY A 215 -1.17 10.43 -17.62
C GLY A 215 -0.22 11.41 -16.94
N MET A 216 0.23 11.09 -15.72
CA MET A 216 1.17 11.91 -14.96
C MET A 216 2.56 12.02 -15.61
N GLY A 217 3.20 13.17 -15.38
CA GLY A 217 4.52 13.52 -15.92
C GLY A 217 5.69 12.94 -15.11
N GLY A 218 6.88 12.89 -15.71
CA GLY A 218 8.05 12.25 -15.09
C GLY A 218 8.44 12.76 -13.71
N SER A 219 8.29 14.06 -13.42
CA SER A 219 8.57 14.64 -12.11
C SER A 219 7.64 14.13 -11.02
N GLU A 220 6.35 13.96 -11.33
CA GLU A 220 5.35 13.41 -10.41
C GLU A 220 5.61 11.93 -10.15
N LEU A 221 5.96 11.16 -11.20
CA LEU A 221 6.31 9.75 -11.04
C LEU A 221 7.54 9.56 -10.14
N LEU A 222 8.54 10.44 -10.25
CA LEU A 222 9.71 10.41 -9.38
C LEU A 222 9.34 10.75 -7.94
N PHE A 223 8.54 11.80 -7.72
CA PHE A 223 8.02 12.15 -6.40
C PHE A 223 7.25 10.98 -5.76
N LEU A 224 6.31 10.38 -6.51
CA LEU A 224 5.51 9.24 -6.07
C LEU A 224 6.35 7.98 -5.84
N THR A 225 7.45 7.81 -6.57
CA THR A 225 8.43 6.75 -6.27
C THR A 225 9.03 6.95 -4.89
N GLY A 226 9.46 8.17 -4.56
CA GLY A 226 9.96 8.53 -3.23
C GLY A 226 8.93 8.27 -2.12
N LEU A 227 7.70 8.72 -2.32
CA LEU A 227 6.60 8.47 -1.38
C LEU A 227 6.29 6.96 -1.26
N GLY A 228 6.42 6.24 -2.37
CA GLY A 228 6.33 4.80 -2.42
C GLY A 228 7.38 4.09 -1.56
N ILE A 229 8.57 4.65 -1.37
CA ILE A 229 9.59 4.12 -0.43
C ILE A 229 9.10 4.30 1.00
N VAL A 230 8.62 5.49 1.35
CA VAL A 230 8.11 5.80 2.70
C VAL A 230 6.99 4.84 3.09
N TYR A 231 6.00 4.66 2.21
CA TYR A 231 4.89 3.75 2.46
C TYR A 231 5.31 2.27 2.49
N ALA A 232 6.27 1.87 1.64
CA ALA A 232 6.78 0.51 1.65
C ALA A 232 7.53 0.18 2.95
N VAL A 233 8.34 1.12 3.47
CA VAL A 233 9.03 0.97 4.76
C VAL A 233 8.02 0.96 5.91
N ALA A 234 7.03 1.86 5.92
CA ALA A 234 5.96 1.87 6.92
C ALA A 234 5.22 0.52 6.97
N PHE A 235 4.85 -0.02 5.81
CA PHE A 235 4.26 -1.36 5.72
C PHE A 235 5.21 -2.46 6.20
N ALA A 236 6.49 -2.42 5.85
CA ALA A 236 7.46 -3.44 6.22
C ALA A 236 7.65 -3.56 7.75
N GLN A 237 7.40 -2.50 8.52
CA GLN A 237 7.48 -2.52 9.99
C GLN A 237 6.46 -3.44 10.66
N THR A 238 5.25 -3.55 10.10
CA THR A 238 4.13 -4.28 10.74
C THR A 238 3.61 -5.45 9.88
N ARG A 239 3.83 -5.36 8.55
CA ARG A 239 3.17 -6.14 7.50
C ARG A 239 1.67 -6.18 7.70
N SER A 240 1.08 -5.05 8.06
CA SER A 240 -0.35 -4.89 8.21
C SER A 240 -0.82 -3.70 7.38
N ALA A 241 -1.88 -3.91 6.61
CA ALA A 241 -2.55 -2.84 5.86
C ALA A 241 -2.95 -1.67 6.77
N LEU A 242 -3.22 -1.94 8.06
CA LEU A 242 -3.66 -0.96 9.05
C LEU A 242 -2.67 0.17 9.30
N VAL A 243 -1.37 -0.01 9.01
CA VAL A 243 -0.38 1.06 9.17
C VAL A 243 -0.52 2.14 8.10
N LEU A 244 -1.17 1.83 6.98
CA LEU A 244 -1.36 2.72 5.84
C LEU A 244 -2.81 3.13 5.66
N TRP A 245 -3.71 2.15 5.57
CA TRP A 245 -5.14 2.33 5.38
C TRP A 245 -5.87 2.06 6.71
N PRO A 246 -6.81 2.91 7.15
CA PRO A 246 -7.52 3.93 6.37
C PRO A 246 -6.95 5.36 6.48
N LEU A 247 -5.79 5.54 7.12
CA LEU A 247 -5.33 6.87 7.52
C LEU A 247 -4.27 7.45 6.58
N LEU A 248 -3.03 6.98 6.67
CA LEU A 248 -1.88 7.61 6.01
C LEU A 248 -2.03 7.75 4.49
N THR A 249 -2.36 6.67 3.78
CA THR A 249 -2.44 6.74 2.31
C THR A 249 -3.66 7.51 1.81
N PRO A 250 -4.90 7.29 2.33
CA PRO A 250 -6.06 8.06 1.90
C PRO A 250 -5.96 9.55 2.23
N LEU A 251 -5.32 9.91 3.35
CA LEU A 251 -5.20 11.31 3.75
C LEU A 251 -4.38 12.13 2.74
N GLY A 252 -3.29 11.56 2.23
CA GLY A 252 -2.44 12.24 1.24
C GLY A 252 -3.14 12.39 -0.11
N SER A 253 -3.80 11.32 -0.59
CA SER A 253 -4.53 11.38 -1.85
C SER A 253 -5.77 12.28 -1.75
N PHE A 254 -6.45 12.29 -0.61
CA PHE A 254 -7.57 13.20 -0.34
C PHE A 254 -7.11 14.66 -0.38
N PHE A 255 -6.05 15.01 0.36
CA PHE A 255 -5.53 16.37 0.36
C PHE A 255 -5.13 16.81 -1.05
N ASN A 256 -4.35 15.99 -1.77
CA ASN A 256 -3.93 16.33 -3.12
C ASN A 256 -5.12 16.54 -4.08
N ALA A 257 -6.19 15.75 -3.93
CA ALA A 257 -7.39 15.88 -4.75
C ALA A 257 -8.16 17.18 -4.45
N VAL A 258 -8.28 17.56 -3.17
CA VAL A 258 -8.95 18.81 -2.78
C VAL A 258 -8.10 20.04 -3.13
N ASP A 259 -6.79 19.97 -2.89
CA ASP A 259 -5.86 21.08 -3.09
C ASP A 259 -5.64 21.41 -4.58
N SER A 260 -5.50 20.39 -5.42
CA SER A 260 -5.39 20.60 -6.87
C SER A 260 -6.67 21.18 -7.48
N GLY A 261 -7.84 20.79 -6.98
CA GLY A 261 -9.13 21.16 -7.57
C GLY A 261 -9.38 20.58 -8.96
N ASP A 262 -8.52 19.68 -9.44
CA ASP A 262 -8.56 19.12 -10.80
C ASP A 262 -9.60 18.00 -10.96
N ILE A 263 -10.08 17.46 -9.84
CA ILE A 263 -11.02 16.34 -9.81
C ILE A 263 -12.37 16.83 -9.30
N ASP A 264 -13.34 16.94 -10.21
CA ASP A 264 -14.73 17.16 -9.86
C ASP A 264 -15.49 15.82 -9.85
N LEU A 265 -16.07 15.48 -8.70
CA LEU A 265 -16.84 14.25 -8.52
C LEU A 265 -18.25 14.56 -8.01
N PRO A 266 -19.30 14.18 -8.75
CA PRO A 266 -20.66 14.34 -8.26
C PRO A 266 -20.94 13.38 -7.11
N TRP A 267 -21.88 13.71 -6.22
CA TRP A 267 -22.35 12.82 -5.15
C TRP A 267 -22.72 11.41 -5.62
N ALA A 268 -23.27 11.29 -6.83
CA ALA A 268 -23.63 10.02 -7.43
C ALA A 268 -22.42 9.06 -7.59
N SER A 269 -21.20 9.58 -7.75
CA SER A 269 -19.97 8.78 -7.85
C SER A 269 -19.70 7.93 -6.60
N ILE A 270 -20.18 8.37 -5.42
CA ILE A 270 -20.06 7.63 -4.16
C ILE A 270 -20.65 6.23 -4.29
N ALA A 271 -21.80 6.09 -4.94
CA ALA A 271 -22.44 4.79 -5.13
C ALA A 271 -21.52 3.82 -5.90
N GLY A 272 -20.89 4.31 -6.97
CA GLY A 272 -19.94 3.52 -7.75
C GLY A 272 -18.71 3.09 -6.95
N PHE A 273 -18.14 3.97 -6.12
CA PHE A 273 -17.05 3.62 -5.23
C PHE A 273 -17.46 2.61 -4.15
N VAL A 274 -18.66 2.76 -3.60
CA VAL A 274 -19.23 1.82 -2.62
C VAL A 274 -19.44 0.44 -3.24
N ASP A 275 -19.93 0.36 -4.48
CA ASP A 275 -20.10 -0.91 -5.19
C ASP A 275 -18.76 -1.63 -5.39
N VAL A 276 -17.73 -0.90 -5.84
CA VAL A 276 -16.37 -1.44 -5.98
C VAL A 276 -15.83 -1.93 -4.64
N LEU A 277 -15.97 -1.14 -3.58
CA LEU A 277 -15.54 -1.52 -2.23
C LEU A 277 -16.30 -2.75 -1.72
N ALA A 278 -17.61 -2.84 -1.97
CA ALA A 278 -18.43 -3.97 -1.57
C ALA A 278 -17.93 -5.27 -2.22
N VAL A 279 -17.57 -5.24 -3.50
CA VAL A 279 -16.99 -6.41 -4.20
C VAL A 279 -15.62 -6.78 -3.61
N MET A 280 -14.76 -5.80 -3.32
CA MET A 280 -13.47 -6.05 -2.65
C MET A 280 -13.66 -6.73 -1.29
N VAL A 281 -14.56 -6.20 -0.46
CA VAL A 281 -14.88 -6.74 0.88
C VAL A 281 -15.48 -8.13 0.78
N LEU A 282 -16.44 -8.35 -0.12
CA LEU A 282 -17.06 -9.64 -0.36
C LEU A 282 -16.02 -10.69 -0.77
N THR A 283 -15.10 -10.32 -1.66
CA THR A 283 -14.00 -11.20 -2.09
C THR A 283 -13.10 -11.58 -0.91
N GLY A 284 -12.70 -10.60 -0.09
CA GLY A 284 -11.92 -10.86 1.11
C GLY A 284 -12.64 -11.75 2.13
N TRP A 285 -13.95 -11.56 2.30
CA TRP A 285 -14.78 -12.40 3.16
C TRP A 285 -14.88 -13.84 2.64
N LEU A 286 -15.14 -14.03 1.34
CA LEU A 286 -15.18 -15.36 0.70
C LEU A 286 -13.84 -16.08 0.83
N ALA A 287 -12.73 -15.35 0.62
CA ALA A 287 -11.39 -15.86 0.80
C ALA A 287 -11.13 -16.34 2.24
N ARG A 288 -11.48 -15.53 3.26
CA ARG A 288 -11.39 -15.94 4.68
C ARG A 288 -12.20 -17.19 4.97
N ARG A 289 -13.43 -17.26 4.45
CA ARG A 289 -14.29 -18.43 4.63
C ARG A 289 -13.69 -19.68 3.99
N HIS A 290 -13.07 -19.55 2.82
CA HIS A 290 -12.40 -20.64 2.12
C HIS A 290 -11.21 -21.17 2.94
N VAL A 291 -10.29 -20.30 3.36
CA VAL A 291 -9.10 -20.67 4.15
C VAL A 291 -9.51 -21.41 5.44
N ARG A 292 -10.52 -20.91 6.17
CA ARG A 292 -11.03 -21.55 7.39
C ARG A 292 -11.56 -22.97 7.14
N LYS A 293 -12.26 -23.20 6.03
CA LYS A 293 -12.78 -24.53 5.68
C LYS A 293 -11.65 -25.50 5.34
N THR A 294 -10.65 -25.06 4.58
CA THR A 294 -9.52 -25.91 4.18
C THR A 294 -8.73 -26.36 5.41
N HIS A 295 -8.38 -25.44 6.32
CA HIS A 295 -7.69 -25.80 7.56
C HIS A 295 -8.50 -26.73 8.47
N ALA A 296 -9.82 -26.55 8.57
CA ALA A 296 -10.68 -27.44 9.34
C ALA A 296 -10.70 -28.89 8.80
N THR A 297 -10.41 -29.07 7.50
CA THR A 297 -10.42 -30.40 6.85
C THR A 297 -9.05 -31.10 6.93
N GLU A 298 -7.95 -30.35 7.10
CA GLU A 298 -6.58 -30.90 7.20
C GLU A 298 -6.24 -31.43 8.61
N VAL A 299 -6.76 -30.81 9.68
CA VAL A 299 -6.47 -31.19 11.08
C VAL A 299 -6.89 -32.63 11.43
N PRO A 300 -8.07 -33.14 11.00
CA PRO A 300 -8.46 -34.52 11.30
C PRO A 300 -7.59 -35.57 10.60
N VAL A 301 -7.05 -35.26 9.40
CA VAL A 301 -6.26 -36.20 8.60
C VAL A 301 -4.86 -36.40 9.20
N GLN A 302 -4.22 -35.33 9.68
CA GLN A 302 -2.92 -35.44 10.34
C GLN A 302 -3.00 -36.16 11.70
N GLN A 303 -4.08 -35.96 12.46
CA GLN A 303 -4.29 -36.68 13.73
C GLN A 303 -4.63 -38.17 13.53
N ALA A 304 -5.31 -38.53 12.44
CA ALA A 304 -5.60 -39.93 12.11
C ALA A 304 -4.35 -40.71 11.61
N LEU A 305 -3.33 -40.03 11.09
CA LEU A 305 -2.09 -40.63 10.61
C LEU A 305 -0.97 -40.67 11.68
N SER A 306 -1.15 -39.99 12.82
CA SER A 306 -0.17 -39.96 13.92
C SER A 306 -0.41 -41.00 15.02
N HIS A 307 -1.45 -41.83 14.90
CA HIS A 307 -1.73 -42.93 15.82
C HIS A 307 -1.70 -44.28 15.08
N PRO A 308 -0.55 -44.98 15.05
CA PRO A 308 -0.50 -46.42 14.80
C PRO A 308 -1.01 -47.21 16.03
#